data_AF-A0A9W8P0P9-F1
#
_entry.id   AF-A0A9W8P0P9-F1
#
_cell.length_a   1.000
_cell.length_b   1.000
_cell.length_c   1.000
_cell.angle_alpha   90.00
_cell.angle_beta   90.00
_cell.angle_gamma   90.00
#
_symmetry.space_group_name_H-M   'P 1'
#
loop_
_entity.id
_entity.type
_entity.pdbx_description
1 polymer ?
#
loop_
_entity_poly.entity_id
_entity_poly.type
_entity_poly.pdbx_seq_one_letter_code
_entity_poly.pdbx_strand_id
1 'polypeptide(L)'
;MSPPTLDSKAFYNWMAGVVDFGCDYRRNQRPTHPGVMSQVGVTLGARHIPASQRQLGYGVSYYRKLSDEVKATHDEDAVAASGIFWSMAISTMPTEVTAPMIKNLSECGIPHMATRYVAPGKGFHLQLGERHMVFPDVSHAPPELYLTRGYSAYVYPCCMTFIWSDFL
;
A
#
# COMPACT_ATOMS: atom_id res chain seq x y z
N MET A 1 -18.52 11.73 -21.74
CA MET A 1 -17.40 11.85 -20.77
C MET A 1 -16.40 12.83 -21.34
N SER A 2 -15.98 13.82 -20.55
CA SER A 2 -14.90 14.74 -20.96
C SER A 2 -13.57 13.98 -21.02
N PRO A 3 -12.63 14.35 -21.92
CA PRO A 3 -11.31 13.73 -21.95
C PRO A 3 -10.57 13.96 -20.62
N PRO A 4 -9.76 13.00 -20.16
CA PRO A 4 -8.98 13.16 -18.94
C PRO A 4 -8.00 14.33 -19.09
N THR A 5 -7.91 15.15 -18.04
CA THR A 5 -6.97 16.27 -18.00
C THR A 5 -5.53 15.75 -17.96
N LEU A 6 -4.56 16.63 -18.26
CA LEU A 6 -3.14 16.31 -18.16
C LEU A 6 -2.78 15.81 -16.74
N ASP A 7 -3.34 16.47 -15.72
CA ASP A 7 -3.12 16.13 -14.32
C ASP A 7 -3.70 14.74 -13.96
N SER A 8 -4.90 14.41 -14.46
CA SER A 8 -5.49 13.09 -14.27
C SER A 8 -4.64 11.99 -14.90
N LYS A 9 -4.06 12.22 -16.08
CA LYS A 9 -3.15 11.28 -16.73
C LYS A 9 -1.85 11.13 -15.96
N ALA A 10 -1.26 12.24 -15.49
CA ALA A 10 -0.03 12.22 -14.70
C ALA A 10 -0.22 11.45 -13.39
N PHE A 11 -1.34 11.69 -12.70
CA PHE A 11 -1.69 10.96 -11.48
C PHE A 11 -1.88 9.46 -11.74
N TYR A 12 -2.62 9.09 -12.79
CA TYR A 12 -2.81 7.69 -13.17
C TYR A 12 -1.47 7.01 -13.47
N ASN A 13 -0.61 7.64 -14.27
CA ASN A 13 0.69 7.09 -14.64
C ASN A 13 1.62 6.94 -13.43
N TRP A 14 1.61 7.91 -12.51
CA TRP A 14 2.35 7.79 -11.25
C TRP A 14 1.88 6.57 -10.46
N MET A 15 0.57 6.45 -10.24
CA MET A 15 -0.02 5.35 -9.48
C MET A 15 0.25 3.98 -10.13
N ALA A 16 0.10 3.88 -11.45
CA ALA A 16 0.45 2.68 -12.20
C ALA A 16 1.93 2.33 -12.03
N GLY A 17 2.82 3.35 -12.07
CA GLY A 17 4.25 3.19 -11.81
C GLY A 17 4.56 2.61 -10.42
N VAL A 18 3.84 3.05 -9.37
CA VAL A 18 3.97 2.48 -8.02
C VAL A 18 3.59 0.99 -8.02
N VAL A 19 2.47 0.63 -8.67
CA VAL A 19 2.00 -0.76 -8.75
C VAL A 19 2.98 -1.64 -9.54
N ASP A 20 3.41 -1.17 -10.71
CA ASP A 20 4.34 -1.87 -11.59
C ASP A 20 5.68 -2.12 -10.89
N PHE A 21 6.25 -1.08 -10.27
CA PHE A 21 7.50 -1.22 -9.54
C PHE A 21 7.35 -2.21 -8.38
N GLY A 22 6.26 -2.13 -7.62
CA GLY A 22 5.96 -3.08 -6.56
C GLY A 22 5.93 -4.52 -7.09
N CYS A 23 5.20 -4.76 -8.18
CA CYS A 23 5.09 -6.09 -8.79
C CYS A 23 6.41 -6.60 -9.38
N ASP A 24 7.24 -5.73 -9.96
CA ASP A 24 8.49 -6.13 -10.62
C ASP A 24 9.63 -6.40 -9.62
N TYR A 25 9.70 -5.64 -8.53
CA TYR A 25 10.85 -5.66 -7.62
C TYR A 25 10.59 -6.32 -6.27
N ARG A 26 9.31 -6.55 -5.91
CA ARG A 26 8.94 -7.26 -4.68
C ARG A 26 8.55 -8.71 -4.93
N ARG A 27 8.68 -9.52 -3.87
CA ARG A 27 8.39 -10.93 -3.87
C ARG A 27 6.89 -11.12 -4.07
N ASN A 28 6.56 -11.90 -5.09
CA ASN A 28 5.20 -12.35 -5.31
C ASN A 28 4.75 -13.21 -4.12
N GLN A 29 3.67 -12.80 -3.45
CA GLN A 29 3.07 -13.52 -2.33
C GLN A 29 2.42 -14.84 -2.78
N ARG A 30 2.08 -14.94 -4.07
CA ARG A 30 1.35 -16.05 -4.68
C ARG A 30 1.99 -16.47 -6.01
N PRO A 31 3.21 -17.04 -5.98
CA PRO A 31 3.96 -17.36 -7.21
C PRO A 31 3.29 -18.42 -8.08
N THR A 32 2.34 -19.19 -7.54
CA THR A 32 1.61 -20.24 -8.27
C THR A 32 0.31 -19.76 -8.91
N HIS A 33 -0.08 -18.50 -8.72
CA HIS A 33 -1.32 -17.94 -9.27
C HIS A 33 -1.02 -17.05 -10.47
N PRO A 34 -1.96 -16.91 -11.43
CA PRO A 34 -1.80 -15.94 -12.52
C PRO A 34 -1.69 -14.51 -11.96
N GLY A 35 -0.80 -13.73 -12.58
CA GLY A 35 -0.50 -12.36 -12.17
C GLY A 35 0.50 -12.25 -11.03
N VAL A 36 0.66 -11.04 -10.53
CA VAL A 36 1.61 -10.72 -9.45
C VAL A 36 0.87 -10.00 -8.33
N MET A 37 1.17 -10.40 -7.10
CA MET A 37 0.70 -9.74 -5.89
C MET A 37 1.88 -9.52 -4.96
N SER A 38 2.18 -8.26 -4.63
CA SER A 38 3.20 -7.90 -3.67
C SER A 38 2.57 -7.24 -2.44
N GLN A 39 3.06 -7.61 -1.26
CA GLN A 39 2.63 -7.01 0.00
C GLN A 39 3.59 -5.89 0.39
N VAL A 40 3.02 -4.78 0.84
CA VAL A 40 3.70 -3.62 1.43
C VAL A 40 3.12 -3.41 2.83
N GLY A 41 3.99 -3.02 3.77
CA GLY A 41 3.59 -2.72 5.13
C GLY A 41 3.90 -3.81 6.14
N VAL A 42 3.06 -3.90 7.17
CA VAL A 42 3.13 -4.90 8.23
C VAL A 42 2.71 -6.26 7.67
N THR A 43 3.42 -7.29 8.12
CA THR A 43 3.09 -8.69 7.87
C THR A 43 3.08 -9.46 9.19
N LEU A 44 2.22 -10.48 9.26
CA LEU A 44 2.24 -11.47 10.34
C LEU A 44 3.31 -12.56 10.12
N GLY A 45 4.17 -12.40 9.10
CA GLY A 45 5.19 -13.39 8.76
C GLY A 45 4.65 -14.56 7.96
N ALA A 46 5.46 -15.60 7.82
CA ALA A 46 5.12 -16.73 6.97
C ALA A 46 3.95 -17.54 7.53
N ARG A 47 3.00 -17.92 6.66
CA ARG A 47 1.77 -18.62 7.06
C ARG A 47 2.02 -19.94 7.80
N HIS A 48 3.12 -20.62 7.48
CA HIS A 48 3.49 -21.90 8.10
C HIS A 48 4.06 -21.72 9.52
N ILE A 49 4.38 -20.49 9.94
CA ILE A 49 4.80 -20.20 11.31
C ILE A 49 3.53 -20.14 12.19
N PRO A 50 3.47 -20.88 13.32
CA PRO A 50 2.36 -20.83 14.25
C PRO A 50 2.06 -19.41 14.71
N ALA A 51 0.78 -19.07 14.90
CA ALA A 51 0.37 -17.73 15.32
C ALA A 51 1.05 -17.26 16.63
N SER A 52 1.32 -18.20 17.55
CA SER A 52 2.06 -17.95 18.79
C SER A 52 3.52 -17.54 18.61
N GLN A 53 4.09 -17.77 17.42
CA GLN A 53 5.47 -17.45 17.05
C GLN A 53 5.55 -16.35 15.98
N ARG A 54 4.40 -15.87 15.49
CA ARG A 54 4.36 -14.79 14.50
C ARG A 54 4.73 -13.48 15.18
N GLN A 55 5.80 -12.87 14.69
CA GLN A 55 6.17 -11.51 15.09
C GLN A 55 5.55 -10.54 14.07
N LEU A 56 4.80 -9.56 14.56
CA LEU A 56 4.43 -8.40 13.76
C LEU A 56 5.72 -7.71 13.32
N GLY A 57 5.91 -7.59 12.02
CA GLY A 57 7.11 -6.98 11.46
C GLY A 57 6.84 -6.37 10.09
N TYR A 58 7.78 -5.58 9.59
CA TYR A 58 7.69 -5.02 8.26
C TYR A 58 8.12 -6.05 7.22
N GLY A 59 7.28 -6.25 6.20
CA GLY A 59 7.55 -7.20 5.13
C GLY A 59 8.80 -6.83 4.34
N VAL A 60 9.87 -7.62 4.46
CA VAL A 60 11.05 -7.51 3.59
C VAL A 60 10.71 -8.17 2.26
N SER A 61 10.10 -7.40 1.36
CA SER A 61 9.55 -7.92 0.12
C SER A 61 10.46 -7.73 -1.08
N TYR A 62 11.43 -6.81 -1.07
CA TYR A 62 12.36 -6.65 -2.20
C TYR A 62 13.25 -7.88 -2.38
N TYR A 63 13.21 -8.50 -3.56
CA TYR A 63 14.04 -9.67 -3.89
C TYR A 63 15.21 -9.33 -4.82
N ARG A 64 15.11 -8.22 -5.56
CA ARG A 64 16.21 -7.72 -6.41
C ARG A 64 17.15 -6.84 -5.59
N LYS A 65 18.42 -6.81 -5.99
CA LYS A 65 19.42 -5.90 -5.42
C LYS A 65 19.12 -4.48 -5.90
N LEU A 66 18.49 -3.69 -5.03
CA LEU A 66 18.28 -2.26 -5.18
C LEU A 66 19.05 -1.51 -4.09
N SER A 67 19.45 -0.26 -4.37
CA SER A 67 19.96 0.61 -3.32
C SER A 67 18.87 0.88 -2.29
N ASP A 68 19.27 1.17 -1.05
CA ASP A 68 18.31 1.49 0.01
C ASP A 68 17.56 2.80 -0.27
N GLU A 69 18.17 3.74 -0.99
CA GLU A 69 17.53 4.96 -1.48
C GLU A 69 16.35 4.65 -2.41
N VAL A 70 16.55 3.80 -3.43
CA VAL A 70 15.46 3.42 -4.36
C VAL A 70 14.33 2.68 -3.64
N LYS A 71 14.66 1.84 -2.65
CA LYS A 71 13.64 1.16 -1.84
C LYS A 71 12.88 2.16 -0.97
N ALA A 72 13.57 3.13 -0.38
CA ALA A 72 12.95 4.17 0.43
C ALA A 72 12.00 5.02 -0.40
N THR A 73 12.43 5.52 -1.55
CA THR A 73 11.58 6.31 -2.47
C THR A 73 10.33 5.54 -2.87
N HIS A 74 10.48 4.27 -3.28
CA HIS A 74 9.29 3.48 -3.63
C HIS A 74 8.40 3.18 -2.41
N ASP A 75 8.97 2.95 -1.22
CA ASP A 75 8.17 2.79 0.00
C ASP A 75 7.39 4.07 0.32
N GLU A 76 7.99 5.25 0.15
CA GLU A 76 7.32 6.55 0.30
C GLU A 76 6.17 6.70 -0.70
N ASP A 77 6.41 6.38 -1.97
CA ASP A 77 5.39 6.38 -3.02
C ASP A 77 4.23 5.40 -2.70
N ALA A 78 4.54 4.19 -2.21
CA ALA A 78 3.53 3.20 -1.84
C ALA A 78 2.71 3.65 -0.61
N VAL A 79 3.36 4.28 0.37
CA VAL A 79 2.70 4.90 1.53
C VAL A 79 1.79 6.04 1.07
N ALA A 80 2.27 6.93 0.20
CA ALA A 80 1.48 8.01 -0.38
C ALA A 80 0.27 7.48 -1.15
N ALA A 81 0.47 6.50 -2.03
CA ALA A 81 -0.60 5.85 -2.79
C ALA A 81 -1.69 5.29 -1.87
N SER A 82 -1.28 4.54 -0.85
CA SER A 82 -2.20 3.99 0.16
C SER A 82 -2.92 5.08 0.95
N GLY A 83 -2.22 6.16 1.32
CA GLY A 83 -2.77 7.29 2.06
C GLY A 83 -3.84 8.05 1.28
N ILE A 84 -3.64 8.25 -0.03
CA ILE A 84 -4.63 8.84 -0.93
C ILE A 84 -5.89 7.96 -0.98
N PHE A 85 -5.71 6.65 -1.20
CA PHE A 85 -6.82 5.70 -1.20
C PHE A 85 -7.59 5.67 0.10
N TRP A 86 -6.86 5.63 1.21
CA TRP A 86 -7.44 5.66 2.53
C TRP A 86 -8.22 6.95 2.77
N SER A 87 -7.70 8.10 2.34
CA SER A 87 -8.38 9.39 2.42
C SER A 87 -9.68 9.42 1.60
N MET A 88 -9.70 8.77 0.44
CA MET A 88 -10.92 8.60 -0.36
C MET A 88 -11.92 7.66 0.34
N ALA A 89 -11.44 6.57 0.94
CA ALA A 89 -12.30 5.63 1.66
C ALA A 89 -12.96 6.28 2.89
N ILE A 90 -12.19 6.99 3.72
CA ILE A 90 -12.74 7.66 4.92
C ILE A 90 -13.63 8.85 4.59
N SER A 91 -13.43 9.51 3.45
CA SER A 91 -14.28 10.64 3.04
C SER A 91 -15.62 10.18 2.46
N THR A 92 -15.72 8.92 2.02
CA THR A 92 -16.94 8.36 1.42
C THR A 92 -17.72 7.44 2.36
N MET A 93 -17.06 6.82 3.34
CA MET A 93 -17.70 5.92 4.30
C MET A 93 -18.23 6.67 5.54
N PRO A 94 -19.38 6.23 6.12
CA PRO A 94 -19.87 6.77 7.38
C PRO A 94 -18.87 6.58 8.53
N THR A 95 -18.84 7.55 9.45
CA THR A 95 -17.91 7.53 10.59
C THR A 95 -18.19 6.35 11.53
N GLU A 96 -19.44 5.90 11.61
CA GLU A 96 -19.87 4.72 12.36
C GLU A 96 -19.20 3.43 11.89
N VAL A 97 -18.74 3.39 10.63
CA VAL A 97 -18.03 2.25 10.04
C VAL A 97 -16.52 2.37 10.25
N THR A 98 -15.96 3.57 10.03
CA THR A 98 -14.50 3.77 10.03
C THR A 98 -13.93 3.96 11.44
N ALA A 99 -14.66 4.60 12.35
CA ALA A 99 -14.18 4.90 13.71
C ALA A 99 -13.91 3.64 14.57
N PRO A 100 -14.79 2.62 14.61
CA PRO A 100 -14.50 1.40 15.36
C PRO A 100 -13.27 0.68 14.85
N MET A 101 -13.04 0.70 13.55
CA MET A 101 -11.90 0.06 12.92
C MET A 101 -10.58 0.77 13.24
N ILE A 102 -10.55 2.10 13.12
CA ILE A 102 -9.38 2.91 13.51
C ILE A 102 -9.08 2.72 15.01
N LYS A 103 -10.13 2.71 15.84
CA LYS A 103 -10.02 2.45 17.28
C LYS A 103 -9.43 1.07 17.56
N ASN A 104 -9.95 0.01 16.93
CA ASN A 104 -9.47 -1.36 17.15
C ASN A 104 -8.02 -1.53 16.70
N LEU A 105 -7.60 -0.91 15.59
CA LEU A 105 -6.21 -0.93 15.14
C LEU A 105 -5.28 -0.31 16.19
N SER A 106 -5.68 0.84 16.74
CA SER A 106 -4.95 1.53 17.80
C SER A 106 -4.89 0.71 19.11
N GLU A 107 -6.02 0.15 19.55
CA GLU A 107 -6.10 -0.67 20.77
C GLU A 107 -5.29 -1.96 20.66
N CYS A 108 -5.17 -2.54 19.46
CA CYS A 108 -4.33 -3.70 19.19
C CYS A 108 -2.84 -3.36 19.07
N GLY A 109 -2.45 -2.08 19.20
CA GLY A 109 -1.06 -1.63 19.02
C GLY A 109 -0.55 -1.83 17.59
N ILE A 110 -1.47 -1.92 16.61
CA ILE A 110 -1.11 -2.10 15.21
C ILE A 110 -0.86 -0.70 14.62
N PRO A 111 0.37 -0.39 14.18
CA PRO A 111 0.67 0.93 13.65
C PRO A 111 -0.07 1.17 12.33
N HIS A 112 -0.25 2.44 11.96
CA HIS A 112 -0.60 2.79 10.58
C HIS A 112 0.49 2.31 9.60
N MET A 113 0.17 2.36 8.30
CA MET A 113 1.05 1.96 7.22
C MET A 113 2.46 2.49 7.45
N ALA A 114 3.41 1.58 7.46
CA ALA A 114 4.81 1.82 7.66
C ALA A 114 5.58 0.67 7.03
N THR A 115 6.80 0.95 6.61
CA THR A 115 7.67 -0.04 6.02
C THR A 115 8.98 -0.08 6.79
N ARG A 116 9.94 -0.87 6.31
CA ARG A 116 11.29 -0.84 6.86
C ARG A 116 12.00 0.49 6.62
N TYR A 117 11.65 1.17 5.53
CA TYR A 117 12.31 2.40 5.09
C TYR A 117 11.49 3.66 5.40
N VAL A 118 10.18 3.53 5.67
CA VAL A 118 9.28 4.63 6.03
C VAL A 118 8.67 4.37 7.40
N ALA A 119 8.96 5.27 8.34
CA ALA A 119 8.46 5.18 9.70
C ALA A 119 6.92 5.34 9.76
N PRO A 120 6.25 4.73 10.76
CA PRO A 120 4.83 4.99 11.00
C PRO A 120 4.63 6.45 11.37
N GLY A 121 3.54 7.05 10.88
CA GLY A 121 3.26 8.44 11.20
C GLY A 121 2.13 9.05 10.38
N LYS A 122 2.29 10.35 10.16
CA LYS A 122 1.41 11.17 9.35
C LYS A 122 2.21 11.86 8.27
N GLY A 123 1.49 12.08 7.19
CA GLY A 123 1.88 12.87 6.06
C GLY A 123 2.70 12.14 5.03
N PHE A 124 2.48 12.54 3.79
CA PHE A 124 3.19 12.01 2.63
C PHE A 124 3.37 13.11 1.60
N HIS A 125 4.32 12.89 0.71
CA HIS A 125 4.57 13.74 -0.43
C HIS A 125 4.19 12.99 -1.71
N LEU A 126 3.83 13.76 -2.74
CA LEU A 126 3.44 13.25 -4.03
C LEU A 126 4.13 14.08 -5.11
N GLN A 127 4.89 13.42 -5.98
CA GLN A 127 5.56 14.06 -7.12
C GLN A 127 4.83 13.72 -8.42
N LEU A 128 4.04 14.66 -8.96
CA LEU A 128 3.34 14.53 -10.24
C LEU A 128 4.01 15.40 -11.30
N GLY A 129 4.94 14.81 -12.05
CA GLY A 129 5.73 15.56 -13.02
C GLY A 129 6.58 16.62 -12.33
N GLU A 130 6.32 17.90 -12.60
CA GLU A 130 7.01 19.03 -11.95
C GLU A 130 6.34 19.49 -10.65
N ARG A 131 5.14 19.00 -10.34
CA ARG A 131 4.39 19.41 -9.15
C ARG A 131 4.74 18.53 -7.96
N HIS A 132 5.26 19.18 -6.92
CA HIS A 132 5.46 18.56 -5.61
C HIS A 132 4.29 18.96 -4.68
N MET A 133 3.50 17.98 -4.26
CA MET A 133 2.40 18.16 -3.31
C MET A 133 2.78 17.56 -1.97
N VAL A 134 2.52 18.28 -0.88
CA VAL A 134 2.83 17.84 0.48
C VAL A 134 1.54 17.82 1.30
N PHE A 135 1.28 16.69 1.95
CA PHE A 135 0.10 16.47 2.77
C PHE A 135 0.54 16.19 4.22
N PRO A 136 0.90 17.19 5.02
CA PRO A 136 1.59 16.96 6.30
C PRO A 136 0.71 16.30 7.37
N ASP A 137 -0.61 16.56 7.34
CA ASP A 137 -1.53 16.16 8.42
C ASP A 137 -2.33 14.89 8.11
N VAL A 138 -2.19 14.34 6.91
CA VAL A 138 -2.98 13.19 6.47
C VAL A 138 -2.45 11.91 7.12
N SER A 139 -3.33 11.15 7.75
CA SER A 139 -2.97 9.86 8.34
C SER A 139 -2.52 8.88 7.26
N HIS A 140 -1.47 8.12 7.55
CA HIS A 140 -1.15 6.92 6.79
C HIS A 140 -2.34 5.95 6.78
N ALA A 141 -2.40 5.12 5.74
CA ALA A 141 -3.40 4.09 5.56
C ALA A 141 -3.33 3.00 6.66
N PRO A 142 -4.26 2.02 6.68
CA PRO A 142 -4.13 0.82 7.48
C PRO A 142 -2.80 0.09 7.21
N PRO A 143 -2.34 -0.80 8.12
CA PRO A 143 -0.98 -1.35 8.15
C PRO A 143 -0.53 -2.17 6.93
N GLU A 144 -1.45 -2.59 6.06
CA GLU A 144 -1.20 -3.58 5.01
C GLU A 144 -1.75 -3.10 3.66
N LEU A 145 -0.94 -3.24 2.60
CA LEU A 145 -1.27 -2.88 1.23
C LEU A 145 -0.84 -4.02 0.31
N TYR A 146 -1.67 -4.31 -0.67
CA TYR A 146 -1.35 -5.25 -1.73
C TYR A 146 -1.30 -4.53 -3.07
N LEU A 147 -0.12 -4.53 -3.71
CA LEU A 147 0.04 -4.05 -5.07
C LEU A 147 -0.11 -5.25 -6.00
N THR A 148 -1.06 -5.18 -6.92
CA THR A 148 -1.42 -6.31 -7.79
C THR A 148 -1.41 -5.92 -9.26
N ARG A 149 -0.91 -6.82 -10.11
CA ARG A 149 -0.96 -6.67 -11.57
C ARG A 149 -1.45 -7.97 -12.22
N GLY A 150 -2.59 -7.90 -12.90
CA GLY A 150 -3.21 -9.05 -13.57
C GLY A 150 -3.52 -10.23 -12.65
N TYR A 151 -3.66 -10.00 -11.34
CA TYR A 151 -3.86 -11.07 -10.37
C TYR A 151 -5.28 -11.61 -10.44
N SER A 152 -5.44 -12.88 -10.80
CA SER A 152 -6.74 -13.54 -10.96
C SER A 152 -6.83 -14.80 -10.11
N ALA A 153 -7.02 -14.61 -8.82
CA ALA A 153 -7.34 -15.70 -7.90
C ALA A 153 -8.10 -15.18 -6.67
N TYR A 154 -8.83 -16.08 -6.00
CA TYR A 154 -9.51 -15.74 -4.76
C TYR A 154 -8.49 -15.36 -3.68
N VAL A 155 -8.68 -14.19 -3.07
CA VAL A 155 -7.88 -13.73 -1.94
C VAL A 155 -8.76 -13.81 -0.72
N TYR A 156 -8.27 -14.42 0.36
CA TYR A 156 -8.84 -14.21 1.69
C TYR A 156 -8.26 -12.88 2.19
N PRO A 157 -9.04 -11.78 2.18
CA PRO A 157 -8.53 -10.52 2.68
C PRO A 157 -8.42 -10.64 4.20
N CYS A 158 -7.19 -10.56 4.72
CA CYS A 158 -7.00 -10.25 6.13
C CYS A 158 -7.03 -8.73 6.19
N CYS A 159 -8.01 -8.16 6.89
CA CYS A 159 -8.17 -6.74 7.22
C CYS A 159 -7.76 -5.72 6.12
N MET A 160 -8.76 -5.21 5.36
CA MET A 160 -8.64 -4.10 4.39
C MET A 160 -7.52 -4.25 3.35
N THR A 161 -7.77 -5.09 2.35
CA THR A 161 -6.96 -5.16 1.14
C THR A 161 -7.51 -4.16 0.11
N PHE A 162 -6.77 -3.10 -0.20
CA PHE A 162 -7.01 -2.31 -1.41
C PHE A 162 -6.37 -3.04 -2.59
N ILE A 163 -7.18 -3.54 -3.52
CA ILE A 163 -6.72 -4.20 -4.74
C ILE A 163 -6.86 -3.18 -5.86
N TRP A 164 -5.74 -2.66 -6.35
CA TRP A 164 -5.72 -1.98 -7.65
C TRP A 164 -5.58 -3.06 -8.71
N SER A 165 -6.64 -3.29 -9.49
CA SER A 165 -6.57 -4.12 -10.69
C SER A 165 -6.89 -3.22 -11.88
N ASP A 166 -5.97 -3.14 -12.83
CA ASP A 166 -6.25 -2.53 -14.12
C ASP A 166 -7.38 -3.33 -14.78
N PHE A 167 -8.60 -2.80 -14.73
CA PHE A 167 -9.70 -3.18 -15.60
C PHE A 167 -9.71 -2.18 -16.75
N LEU A 168 -8.74 -2.34 -17.67
CA LEU A 168 -8.75 -1.72 -18.99
C LEU A 168 -8.54 -2.81 -20.04
#